data_AF-A0A3T1DA32-F1
#
_entry.id   AF-A0A3T1DA32-F1
#
_cell.length_a   1.000
_cell.length_b   1.000
_cell.length_c   1.000
_cell.angle_alpha   90.00
_cell.angle_beta   90.00
_cell.angle_gamma   90.00
#
_symmetry.space_group_name_H-M   'P 1'
#
loop_
_entity.id
_entity.type
_entity.pdbx_description
1 polymer ?
#
loop_
_entity_poly.entity_id
_entity_poly.type
_entity_poly.pdbx_seq_one_letter_code
_entity_poly.pdbx_strand_id
1 'polypeptide(L)'
;MSKKHLSQYQEKQRQESIKKLKKLIELIQVQEGQYAVLTLEKLLNYGGNQFYKSLLYKEHLLKIWNPRLWEHKYARRRGFGSKQNDVDYKGLKREIEGIEKKLRDSEKALAKLKAEHEDLMDKYKGARAFWKEEKEISAKLRGEILQLQSRLAARGL
;
A
#
# COMPACT_ATOMS: atom_id res chain seq x y z
N MET A 1 -42.80 -28.38 29.62
CA MET A 1 -41.68 -28.67 28.69
C MET A 1 -40.35 -28.33 29.37
N SER A 2 -39.36 -29.22 29.32
CA SER A 2 -38.04 -29.04 29.95
C SER A 2 -37.26 -27.88 29.32
N LYS A 3 -36.57 -27.05 30.13
CA LYS A 3 -35.70 -25.94 29.69
C LYS A 3 -34.69 -26.37 28.61
N LYS A 4 -34.26 -27.64 28.64
CA LYS A 4 -33.31 -28.23 27.69
C LYS A 4 -33.89 -28.33 26.27
N HIS A 5 -35.18 -28.67 26.13
CA HIS A 5 -35.84 -28.82 24.82
C HIS A 5 -36.07 -27.45 24.16
N LEU A 6 -36.41 -26.43 24.96
CA LEU A 6 -36.56 -25.06 24.46
C LEU A 6 -35.24 -24.49 23.93
N SER A 7 -34.13 -24.71 24.64
CA SER A 7 -32.80 -24.28 24.21
C SER A 7 -32.37 -24.94 22.89
N GLN A 8 -32.58 -26.25 22.76
CA GLN A 8 -32.28 -26.98 21.52
C GLN A 8 -33.11 -26.49 20.34
N TYR A 9 -34.41 -26.23 20.55
CA TYR A 9 -35.28 -25.68 19.52
C TYR A 9 -34.83 -24.28 19.08
N GLN A 10 -34.50 -23.39 20.02
CA GLN A 10 -33.99 -22.06 19.72
C GLN A 10 -32.66 -22.09 18.97
N GLU A 11 -31.77 -23.02 19.32
CA GLU A 11 -30.50 -23.20 18.61
C GLU A 11 -30.72 -23.67 17.18
N LYS A 12 -31.61 -24.65 16.98
CA LYS A 12 -31.98 -25.11 15.64
C LYS A 12 -32.52 -23.97 14.77
N GLN A 13 -33.38 -23.12 15.34
CA GLN A 13 -33.90 -21.92 14.67
C GLN A 13 -32.80 -20.90 14.34
N ARG A 14 -31.82 -20.70 15.24
CA ARG A 14 -30.65 -19.84 14.96
C ARG A 14 -29.80 -20.38 13.81
N GLN A 15 -29.51 -21.68 13.80
CA GLN A 15 -28.71 -22.28 12.74
C GLN A 15 -29.43 -22.21 11.38
N GLU A 16 -30.76 -22.42 11.39
CA GLU A 16 -31.57 -22.31 10.19
C GLU A 16 -31.60 -20.89 9.61
N SER A 17 -31.77 -19.87 10.46
CA SER A 17 -31.76 -18.47 10.03
C SER A 17 -30.38 -18.05 9.51
N ILE A 18 -29.29 -18.50 10.16
CA ILE A 18 -27.92 -18.28 9.69
C ILE A 18 -27.72 -18.90 8.31
N LYS A 19 -28.16 -20.15 8.12
CA LYS A 19 -28.02 -20.86 6.84
C LYS A 19 -28.77 -20.14 5.72
N LYS A 20 -29.99 -19.67 5.98
CA LYS A 20 -30.78 -18.87 5.02
C LYS A 20 -30.07 -17.56 4.68
N LEU A 21 -29.51 -16.87 5.67
CA LEU A 21 -28.82 -15.59 5.45
C LEU A 21 -27.55 -15.77 4.62
N LYS A 22 -26.76 -16.82 4.88
CA LYS A 22 -25.54 -17.09 4.09
C LYS A 22 -25.88 -17.35 2.62
N LYS A 23 -26.89 -18.16 2.34
CA LYS A 23 -27.36 -18.41 0.97
C LYS A 23 -27.82 -17.13 0.27
N LEU A 24 -28.48 -16.23 1.01
CA LEU A 24 -28.91 -14.95 0.49
C LEU A 24 -27.72 -14.03 0.15
N ILE A 25 -26.71 -13.99 1.03
CA ILE A 25 -25.48 -13.22 0.78
C ILE A 25 -24.75 -13.78 -0.44
N GLU A 26 -24.64 -15.10 -0.56
CA GLU A 26 -24.07 -15.77 -1.73
C GLU A 26 -24.83 -15.40 -3.01
N LEU A 27 -26.17 -15.40 -2.98
CA LEU A 27 -27.00 -14.98 -4.11
C LEU A 27 -26.70 -13.53 -4.54
N ILE A 28 -26.64 -12.61 -3.57
CA ILE A 28 -26.30 -11.20 -3.84
C ILE A 28 -24.91 -11.10 -4.45
N GLN A 29 -23.93 -11.85 -3.93
CA GLN A 29 -22.57 -11.87 -4.46
C GLN A 29 -22.47 -12.46 -5.87
N VAL A 30 -23.29 -13.46 -6.19
CA VAL A 30 -23.37 -14.02 -7.55
C VAL A 30 -23.94 -13.00 -8.53
N GLN A 31 -24.91 -12.18 -8.10
CA GLN A 31 -25.56 -11.20 -8.98
C GLN A 31 -24.79 -9.87 -9.12
N GLU A 32 -24.23 -9.36 -8.03
CA GLU A 32 -23.59 -8.03 -7.97
C GLU A 32 -22.05 -8.09 -7.88
N GLY A 33 -21.48 -9.29 -7.75
CA GLY A 33 -20.05 -9.52 -7.60
C GLY A 33 -19.61 -9.83 -6.17
N GLN A 34 -18.42 -10.43 -6.02
CA GLN A 34 -17.90 -10.97 -4.75
C GLN A 34 -17.81 -9.90 -3.62
N TYR A 35 -17.62 -8.64 -4.00
CA TYR A 35 -17.50 -7.50 -3.08
C TYR A 35 -18.77 -6.66 -2.96
N ALA A 36 -19.93 -7.22 -3.32
CA ALA A 36 -21.21 -6.55 -3.21
C ALA A 36 -21.44 -5.98 -1.80
N VAL A 37 -21.74 -4.68 -1.74
CA VAL A 37 -22.06 -4.02 -0.47
C VAL A 37 -23.41 -4.51 0.03
N LEU A 38 -23.40 -5.22 1.15
CA LEU A 38 -24.61 -5.72 1.81
C LEU A 38 -25.30 -4.59 2.59
N THR A 39 -26.48 -4.19 2.12
CA THR A 39 -27.35 -3.24 2.81
C THR A 39 -28.60 -3.93 3.34
N LEU A 40 -29.25 -3.33 4.34
CA LEU A 40 -30.52 -3.85 4.87
C LEU A 40 -31.56 -3.99 3.74
N GLU A 41 -31.65 -2.99 2.87
CA GLU A 41 -32.58 -2.97 1.74
C GLU A 41 -32.33 -4.13 0.78
N LYS A 42 -31.08 -4.40 0.41
CA LYS A 42 -30.74 -5.56 -0.43
C LYS A 42 -31.14 -6.88 0.21
N LEU A 43 -30.87 -7.05 1.51
CA LEU A 43 -31.26 -8.26 2.21
C LEU A 43 -32.78 -8.45 2.28
N LEU A 44 -33.55 -7.37 2.37
CA LEU A 44 -35.02 -7.44 2.33
C LEU A 44 -35.53 -7.69 0.90
N ASN A 45 -34.95 -7.03 -0.11
CA ASN A 45 -35.37 -7.14 -1.51
C ASN A 45 -35.06 -8.53 -2.08
N TYR A 46 -33.82 -9.00 -1.91
CA TYR A 46 -33.40 -10.32 -2.38
C TYR A 46 -33.94 -11.45 -1.50
N GLY A 47 -34.09 -11.21 -0.19
CA GLY A 47 -34.59 -12.19 0.77
C GLY A 47 -36.10 -12.36 0.74
N GLY A 48 -36.82 -11.43 0.10
CA GLY A 48 -38.28 -11.37 0.11
C GLY A 48 -38.85 -11.52 1.52
N ASN A 49 -39.94 -12.28 1.64
CA ASN A 49 -40.62 -12.50 2.92
C ASN A 49 -39.84 -13.40 3.91
N GLN A 50 -38.64 -13.88 3.57
CA GLN A 50 -37.85 -14.73 4.46
C GLN A 50 -37.16 -13.94 5.58
N PHE A 51 -36.86 -12.66 5.32
CA PHE A 51 -36.22 -11.77 6.28
C PHE A 51 -37.04 -10.51 6.48
N TYR A 52 -37.13 -10.08 7.74
CA TYR A 52 -37.73 -8.82 8.13
C TYR A 52 -36.74 -8.06 9.02
N LYS A 53 -36.91 -6.74 9.11
CA LYS A 53 -35.97 -5.83 9.76
C LYS A 53 -35.52 -6.32 11.15
N SER A 54 -36.47 -6.62 12.04
CA SER A 54 -36.14 -7.05 13.41
C SER A 54 -35.44 -8.41 13.49
N LEU A 55 -35.66 -9.33 12.52
CA LEU A 55 -34.91 -10.58 12.44
C LEU A 55 -33.44 -10.32 12.12
N LEU A 56 -33.16 -9.49 11.11
CA LEU A 56 -31.79 -9.15 10.69
C LEU A 56 -30.98 -8.43 11.78
N TYR A 57 -31.65 -7.73 12.69
CA TYR A 57 -31.01 -7.11 13.87
C TYR A 57 -30.84 -8.05 15.07
N LYS A 58 -31.26 -9.31 15.00
CA LYS A 58 -30.89 -10.31 16.02
C LYS A 58 -29.39 -10.54 15.99
N GLU A 59 -28.78 -10.67 17.17
CA GLU A 59 -27.33 -10.71 17.36
C GLU A 59 -26.60 -11.69 16.43
N HIS A 60 -27.12 -12.91 16.28
CA HIS A 60 -26.52 -13.98 15.47
C HIS A 60 -26.54 -13.70 13.96
N LEU A 61 -27.51 -12.93 13.46
CA LEU A 61 -27.58 -12.53 12.05
C LEU A 61 -26.82 -11.24 11.81
N LEU A 62 -26.97 -10.26 12.71
CA LEU A 62 -26.29 -8.96 12.60
C LEU A 62 -24.77 -9.13 12.53
N LYS A 63 -24.22 -10.07 13.31
CA LYS A 63 -22.79 -10.42 13.27
C LYS A 63 -22.31 -10.85 11.88
N ILE A 64 -23.19 -11.45 11.07
CA ILE A 64 -22.85 -12.00 9.76
C ILE A 64 -22.92 -10.90 8.69
N TRP A 65 -24.03 -10.17 8.61
CA TRP A 65 -24.24 -9.23 7.50
C TRP A 65 -23.74 -7.81 7.79
N ASN A 66 -23.64 -7.41 9.06
CA ASN A 66 -23.08 -6.12 9.46
C ASN A 66 -22.19 -6.24 10.72
N PRO A 67 -20.98 -6.78 10.56
CA PRO A 67 -20.04 -6.97 11.67
C PRO A 67 -19.72 -5.66 12.40
N ARG A 68 -19.56 -4.55 11.66
CA ARG A 68 -19.25 -3.23 12.25
C ARG A 68 -20.35 -2.75 13.20
N LEU A 69 -21.61 -2.84 12.78
CA LEU A 69 -22.74 -2.46 13.64
C LEU A 69 -22.92 -3.42 14.81
N TRP A 70 -22.66 -4.71 14.59
CA TRP A 70 -22.64 -5.70 15.66
C TRP A 70 -21.56 -5.38 16.70
N GLU A 71 -20.33 -5.08 16.28
CA GLU A 71 -19.23 -4.65 17.13
C GLU A 71 -19.63 -3.39 17.91
N HIS A 72 -20.13 -2.35 17.25
CA HIS A 72 -20.56 -1.13 17.94
C HIS A 72 -21.62 -1.41 19.04
N LYS A 73 -22.59 -2.29 18.75
CA LYS A 73 -23.71 -2.59 19.66
C LYS A 73 -23.34 -3.54 20.80
N TYR A 74 -22.44 -4.49 20.56
CA TYR A 74 -22.14 -5.60 21.49
C TYR A 74 -20.70 -5.58 22.03
N ALA A 75 -19.80 -4.74 21.52
CA ALA A 75 -18.41 -4.65 22.01
C ALA A 75 -18.32 -4.24 23.48
N ARG A 76 -19.22 -3.37 23.97
CA ARG A 76 -19.28 -2.99 25.38
C ARG A 76 -19.54 -4.17 26.33
N ARG A 77 -20.23 -5.23 25.86
CA ARG A 77 -20.52 -6.41 26.70
C ARG A 77 -19.32 -7.34 26.88
N ARG A 78 -18.26 -7.21 26.06
CA ARG A 78 -17.12 -8.14 26.10
C ARG A 78 -15.87 -7.59 26.79
N GLY A 79 -15.81 -6.31 27.19
CA GLY A 79 -14.66 -5.76 27.93
C GLY A 79 -13.30 -5.76 27.18
N PHE A 80 -13.24 -6.27 25.95
CA PHE A 80 -12.01 -6.43 25.15
C PHE A 80 -11.66 -5.21 24.29
N GLY A 81 -12.55 -4.23 24.16
CA GLY A 81 -12.46 -3.19 23.13
C GLY A 81 -11.63 -1.94 23.44
N SER A 82 -11.23 -1.68 24.70
CA SER A 82 -10.53 -0.43 25.03
C SER A 82 -9.03 -0.59 25.25
N LYS A 83 -8.56 -1.68 25.88
CA LYS A 83 -7.13 -1.84 26.18
C LYS A 83 -6.32 -2.42 25.01
N GLN A 84 -6.87 -3.39 24.27
CA GLN A 84 -6.15 -4.02 23.15
C GLN A 84 -5.96 -3.04 21.99
N ASN A 85 -7.02 -2.33 21.60
CA ASN A 85 -6.97 -1.31 20.55
C ASN A 85 -6.00 -0.16 20.89
N ASP A 86 -5.82 0.17 22.17
CA ASP A 86 -4.93 1.24 22.61
C ASP A 86 -3.45 0.83 22.57
N VAL A 87 -3.17 -0.47 22.80
CA VAL A 87 -1.83 -1.05 22.62
C VAL A 87 -1.48 -1.17 21.14
N ASP A 88 -2.41 -1.67 20.32
CA ASP A 88 -2.22 -1.80 18.87
C ASP A 88 -2.04 -0.42 18.22
N TYR A 89 -2.83 0.59 18.63
CA TYR A 89 -2.68 1.96 18.18
C TYR A 89 -1.32 2.56 18.57
N LYS A 90 -0.85 2.34 19.80
CA LYS A 90 0.49 2.79 20.24
C LYS A 90 1.60 2.09 19.47
N GLY A 91 1.45 0.81 19.15
CA GLY A 91 2.38 0.05 18.31
C GLY A 91 2.47 0.64 16.91
N LEU A 92 1.32 0.80 16.24
CA LEU A 92 1.23 1.40 14.91
C LEU A 92 1.79 2.83 14.89
N LYS A 93 1.52 3.64 15.92
CA LYS A 93 2.04 5.00 16.01
C LYS A 93 3.56 5.03 16.07
N ARG A 94 4.18 4.15 16.87
CA ARG A 94 5.65 4.03 16.93
C ARG A 94 6.25 3.55 15.61
N GLU A 95 5.56 2.65 14.93
CA GLU A 95 5.98 2.16 13.61
C GLU A 95 5.94 3.28 12.57
N ILE A 96 4.87 4.08 12.55
CA ILE A 96 4.76 5.28 11.71
C ILE A 96 5.91 6.27 12.01
N GLU A 97 6.13 6.61 13.29
CA GLU A 97 7.22 7.51 13.70
C GLU A 97 8.60 6.98 13.26
N GLY A 98 8.80 5.66 13.35
CA GLY A 98 10.03 5.00 12.90
C GLY A 98 10.21 5.04 11.37
N ILE A 99 9.14 4.80 10.61
CA ILE A 99 9.13 4.90 9.14
C ILE A 99 9.39 6.34 8.71
N GLU A 100 8.73 7.31 9.31
CA GLU A 100 8.92 8.73 9.02
C GLU A 100 10.37 9.18 9.28
N LYS A 101 11.00 8.66 10.34
CA LYS A 101 12.42 8.94 10.60
C LYS A 101 13.31 8.37 9.50
N LYS A 102 13.11 7.11 9.12
CA LYS A 102 13.86 6.48 8.01
C LYS A 102 13.66 7.23 6.69
N LEU A 103 12.44 7.71 6.44
CA LEU A 103 12.13 8.50 5.25
C LEU A 103 12.95 9.80 5.24
N ARG A 104 12.93 10.56 6.35
CA ARG A 104 13.72 11.80 6.48
C ARG A 104 15.22 11.57 6.31
N ASP A 105 15.75 10.48 6.89
CA ASP A 105 17.17 10.15 6.76
C ASP A 105 17.52 9.77 5.31
N SER A 106 16.64 9.05 4.62
CA SER A 106 16.81 8.69 3.21
C SER A 106 16.75 9.90 2.29
N GLU A 107 15.83 10.84 2.54
CA GLU A 107 15.73 12.10 1.78
C GLU A 107 16.99 12.95 1.91
N LYS A 108 17.56 13.04 3.12
CA LYS A 108 18.84 13.73 3.35
C LYS A 108 19.99 13.07 2.61
N ALA A 109 20.08 11.74 2.65
CA ALA A 109 21.12 11.00 1.91
C ALA A 109 20.99 11.22 0.40
N LEU A 110 19.76 11.22 -0.12
CA LEU A 110 19.47 11.45 -1.54
C LEU A 110 19.84 12.88 -1.96
N ALA A 111 19.55 13.88 -1.13
CA ALA A 111 19.97 15.27 -1.38
C ALA A 111 21.49 15.41 -1.44
N LYS A 112 22.22 14.77 -0.51
CA LYS A 112 23.68 14.76 -0.50
C LYS A 112 24.25 14.11 -1.76
N LEU A 113 23.72 12.96 -2.15
CA LEU A 113 24.19 12.22 -3.33
C LEU A 113 23.93 13.01 -4.62
N LYS A 114 22.81 13.74 -4.71
CA LYS A 114 22.54 14.65 -5.83
C LYS A 114 23.57 15.77 -5.93
N ALA A 115 23.89 16.42 -4.81
CA ALA A 115 24.90 17.47 -4.78
C ALA A 115 26.30 16.94 -5.17
N GLU A 116 26.69 15.76 -4.65
CA GLU A 116 27.95 15.10 -5.02
C GLU A 116 28.00 14.75 -6.52
N HIS A 117 26.88 14.30 -7.08
CA HIS A 117 26.77 14.00 -8.51
C HIS A 117 26.88 15.26 -9.38
N GLU A 118 26.24 16.37 -8.98
CA GLU A 118 26.34 17.65 -9.69
C GLU A 118 27.78 18.19 -9.70
N ASP A 119 28.46 18.17 -8.54
CA ASP A 119 29.87 18.57 -8.43
C ASP A 119 30.79 17.69 -9.30
N LEU A 120 30.58 16.38 -9.32
CA LEU A 120 31.32 15.46 -10.20
C LEU A 120 31.07 15.74 -11.68
N MET A 121 29.83 16.04 -12.06
CA MET A 121 29.49 16.36 -13.45
C MET A 121 30.17 17.66 -13.92
N ASP A 122 30.25 18.67 -13.05
CA ASP A 122 30.91 19.94 -13.40
C ASP A 122 32.44 19.77 -13.47
N LYS A 123 33.04 19.01 -12.56
CA LYS A 123 34.46 18.61 -12.65
C LYS A 123 34.74 17.85 -13.94
N TYR A 124 33.88 16.91 -14.32
CA TYR A 124 34.01 16.15 -15.57
C TYR A 124 33.92 17.05 -16.81
N LYS A 125 32.98 17.99 -16.85
CA LYS A 125 32.87 18.98 -17.95
C LYS A 125 34.15 19.80 -18.08
N GLY A 126 34.68 20.29 -16.95
CA GLY A 126 35.95 21.02 -16.92
C GLY A 126 37.12 20.19 -17.46
N ALA A 127 37.31 18.99 -16.94
CA ALA A 127 38.35 18.07 -17.40
C ALA A 127 38.22 17.73 -18.90
N ARG A 128 37.00 17.55 -19.39
CA ARG A 128 36.72 17.29 -20.81
C ARG A 128 37.10 18.47 -21.70
N ALA A 129 36.87 19.71 -21.24
CA ALA A 129 37.28 20.91 -21.96
C ALA A 129 38.81 21.00 -22.07
N PHE A 130 39.53 20.84 -20.95
CA PHE A 130 40.99 20.80 -20.93
C PHE A 130 41.56 19.72 -21.86
N TRP A 131 41.02 18.50 -21.79
CA TRP A 131 41.45 17.41 -22.66
C TRP A 131 41.25 17.71 -24.14
N LYS A 132 40.17 18.42 -24.49
CA LYS A 132 39.91 18.84 -25.88
C LYS A 132 40.93 19.88 -26.34
N GLU A 133 41.19 20.90 -25.53
CA GLU A 133 42.21 21.92 -25.82
C GLU A 133 43.60 21.30 -25.98
N GLU A 134 43.98 20.41 -25.07
CA GLU A 134 45.28 19.74 -25.13
C GLU A 134 45.41 18.84 -26.37
N LYS A 135 44.32 18.18 -26.78
CA LYS A 135 44.28 17.42 -28.04
C LYS A 135 44.46 18.34 -29.26
N GLU A 136 43.86 19.53 -29.26
CA GLU A 136 44.02 20.51 -30.35
C GLU A 136 45.45 21.06 -30.39
N ILE A 137 46.04 21.40 -29.24
CA ILE A 137 47.44 21.85 -29.14
C ILE A 137 48.39 20.74 -29.62
N SER A 138 48.19 19.50 -29.17
CA SER A 138 49.00 18.36 -29.59
C SER A 138 48.93 18.14 -31.10
N ALA A 139 47.74 18.28 -31.70
CA ALA A 139 47.58 18.18 -33.15
C ALA A 139 48.34 19.28 -33.91
N LYS A 140 48.30 20.54 -33.43
CA LYS A 140 49.06 21.65 -34.00
C LYS A 140 50.57 21.42 -33.94
N LEU A 141 51.08 21.06 -32.76
CA LEU A 141 52.51 20.78 -32.57
C LEU A 141 52.99 19.65 -33.47
N ARG A 142 52.21 18.57 -33.64
CA ARG A 142 52.52 17.50 -34.60
C ARG A 142 52.61 18.03 -36.03
N GLY A 143 51.69 18.90 -36.44
CA GLY A 143 51.72 19.54 -37.76
C GLY A 143 52.98 20.39 -37.96
N GLU A 144 53.35 21.20 -36.97
CA GLU A 144 54.57 22.02 -37.01
C GLU A 144 55.84 21.16 -37.08
N ILE A 145 55.92 20.09 -36.29
CA ILE A 145 57.04 19.14 -36.33
C ILE A 145 57.18 18.54 -37.73
N LEU A 146 56.07 18.09 -38.35
CA LEU A 146 56.09 17.54 -39.71
C LEU A 146 56.55 18.56 -40.76
N GLN A 147 56.12 19.82 -40.63
CA GLN A 147 56.57 20.89 -41.51
C GLN A 147 58.07 21.16 -41.36
N LEU A 148 58.58 21.22 -40.13
CA LEU A 148 60.01 21.41 -39.85
C LEU A 148 60.84 20.24 -40.38
N GLN A 149 60.41 19.00 -40.14
CA GLN A 149 61.05 17.80 -40.70
C GLN A 149 61.10 17.84 -42.22
N SER A 150 60.01 18.24 -42.88
CA SER A 150 59.97 18.37 -44.34
C SER A 150 60.94 19.44 -44.86
N ARG A 151 61.07 20.57 -44.15
CA ARG A 151 62.03 21.64 -44.48
C ARG A 151 63.48 21.21 -44.29
N LEU A 152 63.78 20.44 -43.24
CA LEU A 152 65.10 19.86 -43.01
C LEU A 152 65.47 18.87 -44.11
N ALA A 153 64.57 17.94 -44.42
CA ALA A 153 64.75 16.98 -45.50
C ALA A 153 64.98 17.65 -46.87
N ALA A 154 64.24 18.72 -47.17
CA ALA A 154 64.42 19.51 -48.39
C ALA A 154 65.80 20.21 -48.47
N ARG A 155 66.46 20.44 -47.33
CA ARG A 155 67.82 20.99 -47.23
C ARG A 155 68.91 19.90 -47.16
N GLY A 156 68.55 18.62 -47.19
CA GLY A 156 69.49 17.50 -47.11
C GLY A 156 70.09 17.27 -45.72
N LEU A 157 69.43 17.76 -44.67
CA LEU A 157 69.73 17.51 -43.25
C LEU A 157 68.70 16.54 -42.67
#